data_AF-A0A938A1V1-F1
#
_entry.id   AF-A0A938A1V1-F1
#
_cell.length_a   1.000
_cell.length_b   1.000
_cell.length_c   1.000
_cell.angle_alpha   90.00
_cell.angle_beta   90.00
_cell.angle_gamma   90.00
#
_symmetry.space_group_name_H-M   'P 1'
#
loop_
_entity.id
_entity.type
_entity.pdbx_description
1 polymer ?
#
loop_
_entity_poly.entity_id
_entity_poly.type
_entity_poly.pdbx_seq_one_letter_code
_entity_poly.pdbx_strand_id
1 'polypeptide(L)' 'MVTERLTIGVLGAGMGGLAVAGLLAGQGHDVQLFERF' A
#
# COMPACT_ATOMS: atom_id res chain seq x y z
N MET A 1 7.81 3.90 19.41
CA MET A 1 8.42 2.91 18.50
C MET A 1 8.56 3.60 17.16
N VAL A 2 9.76 3.70 16.60
CA VAL A 2 9.94 4.24 15.25
C VAL A 2 9.66 3.07 14.30
N THR A 3 8.54 3.12 13.59
CA THR A 3 8.20 2.13 12.57
C THR A 3 9.09 2.39 11.35
N GLU A 4 9.80 1.38 10.87
CA GLU A 4 10.65 1.52 9.68
C GLU A 4 9.79 1.81 8.44
N ARG A 5 10.22 2.79 7.63
CA ARG A 5 9.57 3.08 6.35
C ARG A 5 9.98 2.03 5.34
N LEU A 6 8.99 1.40 4.70
CA LEU A 6 9.18 0.30 3.74
C LEU A 6 8.63 0.70 2.37
N THR A 7 9.14 0.07 1.33
CA THR A 7 8.57 0.12 -0.03
C THR A 7 7.74 -1.13 -0.28
N ILE A 8 6.47 -0.95 -0.65
CA ILE A 8 5.46 -2.02 -0.71
C ILE A 8 4.73 -1.96 -2.06
N GLY A 9 4.71 -3.09 -2.77
CA GLY A 9 3.85 -3.28 -3.94
C GLY A 9 2.56 -4.00 -3.56
N VAL A 10 1.40 -3.43 -3.92
CA VAL A 10 0.07 -4.03 -3.77
C VAL A 10 -0.44 -4.45 -5.14
N LEU A 11 -0.87 -5.70 -5.31
CA LEU A 11 -1.40 -6.23 -6.56
C LEU A 11 -2.93 -6.32 -6.50
N GLY A 12 -3.62 -5.70 -7.46
CA GLY A 12 -5.07 -5.61 -7.58
C GLY A 12 -5.66 -4.35 -6.94
N ALA A 13 -6.44 -3.58 -7.70
CA ALA A 13 -7.05 -2.31 -7.30
C ALA A 13 -8.55 -2.43 -6.93
N GLY A 14 -9.00 -3.63 -6.55
CA GLY A 14 -10.30 -3.82 -5.91
C GLY A 14 -10.36 -3.20 -4.50
N MET A 15 -11.52 -3.29 -3.84
CA MET A 15 -11.73 -2.68 -2.51
C MET A 15 -10.67 -3.09 -1.47
N GLY A 16 -10.25 -4.36 -1.46
CA GLY A 16 -9.23 -4.84 -0.54
C GLY A 16 -7.84 -4.25 -0.81
N GLY A 17 -7.45 -4.17 -2.08
CA GLY A 17 -6.15 -3.61 -2.48
C GLY A 17 -6.06 -2.12 -2.20
N LEU A 18 -7.12 -1.36 -2.50
CA LEU A 18 -7.21 0.05 -2.17
C LEU A 18 -7.19 0.30 -0.65
N ALA A 19 -7.92 -0.50 0.14
CA ALA A 19 -7.93 -0.35 1.59
C ALA A 19 -6.56 -0.59 2.22
N VAL A 20 -5.87 -1.66 1.80
CA VAL A 20 -4.51 -1.98 2.27
C VAL A 20 -3.52 -0.90 1.87
N ALA A 21 -3.55 -0.45 0.61
CA ALA A 21 -2.66 0.59 0.14
C ALA A 21 -2.84 1.91 0.92
N GLY A 22 -4.09 2.29 1.19
CA GLY A 22 -4.42 3.47 1.99
C GLY A 22 -3.93 3.38 3.44
N LEU A 23 -4.13 2.24 4.09
CA LEU A 23 -3.67 2.02 5.46
C LEU A 23 -2.14 2.07 5.57
N LEU A 24 -1.43 1.40 4.67
CA LEU A 24 0.04 1.37 4.65
C LEU A 24 0.63 2.76 4.31
N ALA A 25 0.02 3.48 3.37
CA ALA A 25 0.41 4.85 3.07
C ALA A 25 0.17 5.77 4.29
N GLY A 26 -0.96 5.61 5.00
CA GLY A 26 -1.25 6.33 6.23
C GLY A 26 -0.28 6.06 7.39
N GLN A 27 0.41 4.92 7.35
CA GLN A 27 1.51 4.58 8.28
C GLN A 27 2.87 5.14 7.83
N GLY A 28 2.95 5.80 6.69
CA GLY A 28 4.17 6.44 6.16
C GLY A 28 5.01 5.57 5.22
N HIS A 29 4.53 4.39 4.84
CA HIS A 29 5.20 3.53 3.87
C HIS A 29 5.14 4.12 2.46
N ASP A 30 6.10 3.75 1.62
CA ASP A 30 6.10 4.03 0.18
C ASP A 30 5.33 2.91 -0.53
N VAL A 31 4.16 3.22 -1.09
CA VAL A 31 3.24 2.21 -1.62
C VAL A 31 2.98 2.42 -3.10
N GLN A 32 3.14 1.38 -3.90
CA GLN A 32 2.69 1.33 -5.29
C GLN A 32 1.60 0.27 -5.47
N LEU A 33 0.51 0.65 -6.11
CA LEU A 33 -0.61 -0.22 -6.45
C LEU A 33 -0.52 -0.58 -7.94
N PHE A 34 -0.57 -1.87 -8.25
CA PHE A 34 -0.54 -2.38 -9.61
C PHE A 34 -1.88 -3.05 -9.92
N GLU A 35 -2.46 -2.74 -11.07
CA GLU A 35 -3.65 -3.40 -11.60
C GLU A 35 -3.39 -3.79 -13.06
N ARG A 36 -3.90 -4.95 -13.45
CA ARG A 36 -3.95 -5.34 -14.87
C ARG A 36 -5.15 -4.62 -15.47
N PHE A 37 -4.91 -3.53 -16.17
CA PHE A 37 -5.92 -2.98 -17.06
C PHE A 37 -5.92 -3.77 -18.36
#